data_AF-A0A966HGH5-F1
#
_entry.id   AF-A0A966HGH5-F1
#
_cell.length_a   1.000
_cell.length_b   1.000
_cell.length_c   1.000
_cell.angle_alpha   90.00
_cell.angle_beta   90.00
_cell.angle_gamma   90.00
#
_symmetry.space_group_name_H-M   'P 1'
#
loop_
_entity.id
_entity.type
_entity.pdbx_description
1 polymer ?
#
loop_
_entity_poly.entity_id
_entity_poly.type
_entity_poly.pdbx_seq_one_letter_code
_entity_poly.pdbx_strand_id
1 'polypeptide(L)'
;MKDGKKDISKLSANEYQNLVVGFLKKIFPNNEVKKEWDSVSFDKKRGDHKDIYAPRIDVAVGPFNTRSNIKYNVDHTAIMKNCLLVQRLNQQYDIVWNDLSKCFLAIEIVFSGSSKHVMGDFLNATSIGAVGIIVSRGERHSKASRIRKYLSQLEDNKRLDKRSLRNLMVFSDSSFINFLEDLIAPDRLKEFVIKYYYEINFKSGILRKSFSINSNIFWDGLDFDGDDLKIFSVCGLKAKNLVRNYYIAFPPTKYTSPLQLQFYEVIDNFSKEKIGIINIIDIAINVGYRSKGIGSAMLDIIKNIAIENGCKYICGELGDDMVDEPLESQKRFFKRNGFDLKYDKRGEFSCWFAIKKL
;
A
#
# COMPACT_ATOMS: atom_id res chain seq x y z
N MET A 1 -6.55 -28.27 2.03
CA MET A 1 -6.78 -27.80 3.40
C MET A 1 -6.85 -26.28 3.37
N LYS A 2 -8.01 -25.68 3.65
CA LYS A 2 -8.09 -24.23 3.91
C LYS A 2 -7.55 -24.05 5.32
N ASP A 3 -6.28 -23.67 5.45
CA ASP A 3 -5.73 -23.26 6.74
C ASP A 3 -6.65 -22.17 7.29
N GLY A 4 -7.34 -22.47 8.39
CA GLY A 4 -8.25 -21.53 9.02
C GLY A 4 -7.45 -20.32 9.46
N LYS A 5 -7.45 -19.25 8.64
CA LYS A 5 -6.84 -17.97 8.99
C LYS A 5 -7.43 -17.55 10.33
N LYS A 6 -6.62 -17.67 11.39
CA LYS A 6 -7.01 -17.25 12.74
C LYS A 6 -7.40 -15.79 12.64
N ASP A 7 -8.62 -15.47 13.08
CA ASP A 7 -9.14 -14.10 13.05
C ASP A 7 -8.24 -13.20 13.92
N ILE A 8 -7.39 -12.42 13.24
CA ILE A 8 -6.37 -11.58 13.87
C ILE A 8 -7.02 -10.61 14.86
N SER A 9 -8.24 -10.15 14.58
CA SER A 9 -8.97 -9.18 15.40
C SER A 9 -9.29 -9.66 16.81
N LYS A 10 -9.27 -10.99 17.03
CA LYS A 10 -9.54 -11.63 18.32
C LYS A 10 -8.29 -11.96 19.13
N LEU A 11 -7.10 -11.78 18.56
CA LEU A 11 -5.85 -12.06 19.27
C LEU A 11 -5.62 -11.06 20.39
N SER A 12 -5.19 -11.55 21.56
CA SER A 12 -4.60 -10.71 22.61
C SER A 12 -3.30 -10.07 22.12
N ALA A 13 -2.83 -9.01 22.81
CA ALA A 13 -1.56 -8.35 22.46
C ALA A 13 -0.38 -9.34 22.47
N ASN A 14 -0.28 -10.19 23.48
CA ASN A 14 0.77 -11.21 23.59
C ASN A 14 0.69 -12.28 22.48
N GLU A 15 -0.52 -12.73 22.10
CA GLU A 15 -0.68 -13.64 20.95
C GLU A 15 -0.28 -12.98 19.62
N TYR A 16 -0.68 -11.72 19.43
CA TYR A 16 -0.32 -10.95 18.24
C TYR A 16 1.19 -10.69 18.18
N GLN A 17 1.83 -10.40 19.31
CA GLN A 17 3.28 -10.28 19.43
C GLN A 17 3.99 -11.58 19.03
N ASN A 18 3.50 -12.74 19.49
CA ASN A 18 4.05 -14.03 19.07
C ASN A 18 3.87 -14.26 17.56
N LEU A 19 2.72 -13.87 17.01
CA LEU A 19 2.45 -13.93 15.57
C LEU A 19 3.48 -13.09 14.79
N VAL A 20 3.66 -11.82 15.17
CA VAL A 20 4.63 -10.90 14.56
C VAL A 20 6.06 -11.46 14.64
N VAL A 21 6.48 -11.99 15.80
CA VAL A 21 7.79 -12.63 15.95
C VAL A 21 7.94 -13.82 14.98
N GLY A 22 6.90 -14.63 14.81
CA GLY A 22 6.88 -15.73 13.86
C GLY A 22 7.04 -15.29 12.41
N PHE A 23 6.41 -14.17 12.03
CA PHE A 23 6.59 -13.56 10.71
C PHE A 23 8.01 -13.01 10.52
N LEU A 24 8.51 -12.23 11.48
CA LEU A 24 9.84 -11.63 11.40
C LEU A 24 10.96 -12.68 11.34
N LYS A 25 10.81 -13.82 12.04
CA LYS A 25 11.75 -14.94 11.98
C LYS A 25 11.80 -15.66 10.62
N LYS A 26 10.79 -15.48 9.77
CA LYS A 26 10.80 -15.95 8.38
C LYS A 26 11.53 -14.97 7.45
N ILE A 27 11.64 -13.70 7.84
CA ILE A 27 12.27 -12.63 7.06
C ILE A 27 13.74 -12.44 7.48
N PHE A 28 14.02 -12.54 8.79
CA PHE A 28 15.30 -12.28 9.41
C PHE A 28 15.84 -13.52 10.13
N PRO A 29 17.17 -13.64 10.31
CA PRO A 29 17.76 -14.72 11.09
C PRO A 29 17.14 -14.85 12.49
N ASN A 30 16.89 -16.07 12.95
CA ASN A 30 16.20 -16.33 14.21
C ASN A 30 16.84 -15.68 15.44
N ASN A 31 18.18 -15.53 15.44
CA ASN A 31 18.94 -14.90 16.50
C ASN A 31 18.78 -13.36 16.53
N GLU A 32 18.35 -12.76 15.43
CA GLU A 32 18.15 -11.32 15.29
C GLU A 32 16.75 -10.86 15.71
N VAL A 33 15.80 -11.77 15.97
CA VAL A 33 14.44 -11.41 16.40
C VAL A 33 14.24 -11.70 17.89
N LYS A 34 14.01 -10.66 18.68
CA LYS A 34 13.82 -10.74 20.12
C LYS A 34 12.43 -10.27 20.52
N LYS A 35 11.79 -11.04 21.39
CA LYS A 35 10.52 -10.68 22.04
C LYS A 35 10.85 -10.04 23.39
N GLU A 36 10.11 -9.01 23.77
CA GLU A 36 10.23 -8.34 25.07
C GLU A 36 11.67 -7.89 25.35
N TRP A 37 12.30 -7.26 24.35
CA TRP A 37 13.73 -7.00 24.36
C TRP A 37 14.08 -5.86 25.30
N ASP A 38 14.88 -6.18 26.31
CA ASP A 38 15.48 -5.22 27.23
C ASP A 38 16.94 -4.97 26.81
N SER A 39 17.19 -3.75 26.32
CA SER A 39 18.51 -3.32 25.86
C SER A 39 19.60 -3.36 26.96
N VAL A 40 19.23 -3.28 28.24
CA VAL A 40 20.14 -3.33 29.40
C VAL A 40 20.57 -4.74 29.71
N SER A 41 19.60 -5.66 29.77
CA SER A 41 19.84 -7.06 30.12
C SER A 41 20.84 -7.76 29.20
N PHE A 42 21.01 -7.24 27.98
CA PHE A 42 21.96 -7.73 27.00
C PHE A 42 23.39 -7.19 27.23
N ASP A 43 23.54 -6.01 27.84
CA ASP A 43 24.83 -5.37 28.14
C ASP A 43 25.26 -5.58 29.61
N LYS A 44 24.86 -6.69 30.25
CA LYS A 44 25.17 -7.11 31.65
C LYS A 44 26.62 -6.95 32.12
N LYS A 45 27.55 -6.58 31.24
CA LYS A 45 28.97 -6.35 31.50
C LYS A 45 29.30 -4.95 32.04
N ARG A 46 28.39 -3.98 32.02
CA ARG A 46 28.64 -2.63 32.56
C ARG A 46 27.83 -2.36 33.83
N GLY A 47 28.44 -1.74 34.83
CA GLY A 47 27.85 -1.54 36.16
C GLY A 47 26.94 -0.31 36.27
N ASP A 48 26.69 0.40 35.17
CA ASP A 48 25.99 1.69 35.04
C ASP A 48 24.50 1.57 34.72
N HIS A 49 23.97 0.35 34.65
CA HIS A 49 22.58 0.03 34.30
C HIS A 49 21.51 0.65 35.19
N LYS A 50 21.87 1.14 36.38
CA LYS A 50 20.93 1.79 37.31
C LYS A 50 20.69 3.26 36.99
N ASP A 51 21.56 3.88 36.18
CA ASP A 51 21.58 5.34 36.03
C ASP A 51 20.87 5.82 34.75
N ILE A 52 20.55 4.91 33.83
CA ILE A 52 20.03 5.26 32.50
C ILE A 52 18.71 4.54 32.24
N TYR A 53 17.68 5.30 31.84
CA TYR A 53 16.42 4.74 31.36
C TYR A 53 16.65 3.90 30.11
N ALA A 54 16.09 2.70 30.10
CA ALA A 54 16.20 1.79 28.98
C ALA A 54 14.87 1.07 28.76
N PRO A 55 14.11 1.50 27.74
CA PRO A 55 12.81 0.90 27.50
C PRO A 55 12.94 -0.57 27.09
N ARG A 56 11.96 -1.35 27.53
CA ARG A 56 11.71 -2.72 27.07
C ARG A 56 10.69 -2.63 25.94
N ILE A 57 11.07 -3.11 24.76
CA ILE A 57 10.23 -3.06 23.56
C ILE A 57 9.55 -4.41 23.35
N ASP A 58 8.29 -4.42 22.92
CA ASP A 58 7.55 -5.67 22.67
C ASP A 58 8.27 -6.58 21.67
N VAL A 59 8.74 -6.05 20.53
CA VAL A 59 9.54 -6.83 19.56
C VAL A 59 10.69 -5.98 19.03
N ALA A 60 11.89 -6.56 19.01
CA ALA A 60 13.06 -5.94 18.43
C ALA A 60 13.71 -6.85 17.37
N VAL A 61 14.21 -6.23 16.29
CA VAL A 61 14.97 -6.91 15.23
C VAL A 61 16.33 -6.27 15.10
N GLY A 62 17.38 -7.10 15.06
CA GLY A 62 18.75 -6.64 14.91
C GLY A 62 19.17 -6.39 13.44
N PRO A 63 20.44 -6.01 13.20
CA PRO A 63 21.55 -6.09 14.14
C PRO A 63 21.37 -5.21 15.38
N PHE A 64 21.89 -5.69 16.53
CA PHE A 64 21.76 -5.02 17.82
C PHE A 64 23.06 -4.27 18.20
N ASN A 65 22.97 -2.95 18.38
CA ASN A 65 24.04 -2.08 18.88
C ASN A 65 24.02 -2.08 20.41
N THR A 66 24.33 -3.22 21.02
CA THR A 66 24.25 -3.35 22.50
C THR A 66 25.48 -2.84 23.24
N ARG A 67 26.55 -2.43 22.52
CA ARG A 67 27.69 -1.81 23.16
C ARG A 67 27.37 -0.35 23.40
N SER A 68 27.04 -0.02 24.66
CA SER A 68 26.71 1.32 25.17
C SER A 68 27.79 2.40 25.02
N ASN A 69 28.83 2.20 24.20
CA ASN A 69 29.77 3.25 23.91
C ASN A 69 29.22 4.13 22.77
N ILE A 70 28.24 4.96 23.14
CA ILE A 70 27.73 6.07 22.32
C ILE A 70 28.89 6.88 21.72
N LYS A 71 30.04 6.95 22.40
CA LYS A 71 31.27 7.57 21.91
C LYS A 71 31.84 7.00 20.60
N TYR A 72 31.60 5.74 20.26
CA TYR A 72 32.14 5.15 19.03
C TYR A 72 31.18 5.25 17.83
N ASN A 73 29.93 5.64 18.05
CA ASN A 73 28.96 6.07 17.02
C ASN A 73 28.93 5.23 15.73
N VAL A 74 29.17 3.91 15.81
CA VAL A 74 29.08 3.02 14.66
C VAL A 74 27.65 2.52 14.56
N ASP A 75 26.92 3.00 13.55
CA ASP A 75 25.61 2.51 13.20
C ASP A 75 25.72 1.13 12.51
N HIS A 76 25.70 0.03 13.27
CA HIS A 76 25.68 -1.31 12.65
C HIS A 76 24.37 -1.62 11.94
N THR A 77 23.31 -0.83 12.16
CA THR A 77 22.03 -1.01 11.47
C THR A 77 22.10 -0.48 10.04
N ALA A 78 23.06 0.38 9.71
CA ALA A 78 23.21 0.99 8.38
C ALA A 78 23.23 -0.02 7.22
N ILE A 79 23.73 -1.25 7.46
CA ILE A 79 23.71 -2.33 6.46
C ILE A 79 22.29 -2.73 6.02
N MET A 80 21.29 -2.46 6.87
CA MET A 80 19.88 -2.77 6.63
C MET A 80 19.14 -1.69 5.83
N LYS A 81 19.75 -0.51 5.59
CA LYS A 81 19.10 0.62 4.88
C LYS A 81 18.58 0.24 3.49
N ASN A 82 19.24 -0.71 2.83
CA ASN A 82 18.89 -1.17 1.49
C ASN A 82 18.15 -2.52 1.49
N CYS A 83 17.76 -3.06 2.64
CA CYS A 83 17.03 -4.33 2.68
C CYS A 83 15.60 -4.15 2.14
N LEU A 84 14.99 -5.25 1.68
CA LEU A 84 13.66 -5.23 1.05
C LEU A 84 12.59 -4.56 1.94
N LEU A 85 12.63 -4.80 3.26
CA LEU A 85 11.71 -4.17 4.20
C LEU A 85 11.80 -2.64 4.12
N VAL A 86 13.01 -2.07 4.17
CA VAL A 86 13.21 -0.61 4.14
C VAL A 86 12.84 -0.04 2.78
N GLN A 87 13.19 -0.73 1.69
CA GLN A 87 12.77 -0.32 0.34
C GLN A 87 11.24 -0.24 0.23
N ARG A 88 10.52 -1.24 0.75
CA ARG A 88 9.04 -1.25 0.75
C ARG A 88 8.45 -0.18 1.64
N LEU A 89 9.04 0.07 2.81
CA LEU A 89 8.59 1.18 3.65
C LEU A 89 8.82 2.53 2.99
N ASN A 90 9.96 2.74 2.32
CA ASN A 90 10.27 3.99 1.62
C ASN A 90 9.36 4.29 0.43
N GLN A 91 8.67 3.28 -0.12
CA GLN A 91 7.62 3.49 -1.13
C GLN A 91 6.36 4.17 -0.53
N GLN A 92 6.17 4.07 0.79
CA GLN A 92 4.98 4.57 1.49
C GLN A 92 5.27 5.73 2.44
N TYR A 93 6.51 5.84 2.91
CA TYR A 93 6.92 6.76 3.95
C TYR A 93 8.30 7.36 3.65
N ASP A 94 8.53 8.62 3.98
CA ASP A 94 9.87 9.22 3.94
C ASP A 94 10.60 8.90 5.27
N ILE A 95 11.19 7.70 5.37
CA ILE A 95 11.85 7.26 6.59
C ILE A 95 13.17 8.01 6.77
N VAL A 96 13.27 8.76 7.86
CA VAL A 96 14.57 9.24 8.36
C VAL A 96 15.17 8.19 9.25
N TRP A 97 16.33 7.67 8.89
CA TRP A 97 17.04 6.65 9.66
C TRP A 97 17.57 7.18 10.99
N ASN A 98 17.39 6.44 12.08
CA ASN A 98 18.05 6.73 13.36
C ASN A 98 19.40 5.99 13.45
N ASP A 99 20.49 6.74 13.25
CA ASP A 99 21.87 6.26 13.29
C ASP A 99 22.40 6.00 14.71
N LEU A 100 21.70 6.49 15.74
CA LEU A 100 21.99 6.24 17.15
C LEU A 100 21.17 5.09 17.73
N SER A 101 20.50 4.33 16.87
CA SER A 101 19.63 3.24 17.27
C SER A 101 20.39 2.10 17.96
N LYS A 102 19.71 1.39 18.86
CA LYS A 102 20.21 0.18 19.51
C LYS A 102 19.83 -1.10 18.75
N CYS A 103 18.86 -1.04 17.85
CA CYS A 103 18.46 -2.16 17.00
C CYS A 103 17.92 -1.65 15.67
N PHE A 104 17.83 -2.52 14.68
CA PHE A 104 17.28 -2.16 13.37
C PHE A 104 15.78 -1.80 13.46
N LEU A 105 14.94 -2.70 13.97
CA LEU A 105 13.51 -2.44 14.18
C LEU A 105 13.18 -2.48 15.67
N ALA A 106 12.41 -1.50 16.13
CA ALA A 106 11.76 -1.53 17.45
C ALA A 106 10.24 -1.40 17.25
N ILE A 107 9.47 -2.38 17.72
CA ILE A 107 8.05 -2.50 17.45
C ILE A 107 7.29 -2.55 18.79
N GLU A 108 6.33 -1.64 18.98
CA GLU A 108 5.40 -1.65 20.11
C GLU A 108 3.97 -1.98 19.64
N ILE A 109 3.26 -2.82 20.41
CA ILE A 109 1.93 -3.34 20.12
C ILE A 109 0.93 -2.69 21.08
N VAL A 110 0.27 -1.65 20.58
CA VAL A 110 -0.59 -0.76 21.35
C VAL A 110 -2.07 -1.10 21.13
N PHE A 111 -2.53 -2.15 21.81
CA PHE A 111 -3.93 -2.59 21.77
C PHE A 111 -4.79 -2.00 22.90
N SER A 112 -4.15 -1.46 23.95
CA SER A 112 -4.83 -0.79 25.06
C SER A 112 -4.03 0.44 25.53
N GLY A 113 -4.33 0.99 26.72
CA GLY A 113 -3.59 2.14 27.28
C GLY A 113 -4.23 3.52 27.02
N SER A 114 -3.74 4.56 27.69
CA SER A 114 -4.18 5.95 27.52
C SER A 114 -3.37 6.64 26.42
N SER A 115 -3.74 7.86 26.00
CA SER A 115 -2.92 8.63 25.04
C SER A 115 -1.50 8.88 25.56
N LYS A 116 -1.33 8.99 26.89
CA LYS A 116 -0.02 9.11 27.54
C LYS A 116 0.83 7.86 27.34
N HIS A 117 0.21 6.67 27.47
CA HIS A 117 0.91 5.41 27.26
C HIS A 117 1.33 5.27 25.78
N VAL A 118 0.40 5.52 24.84
CA VAL A 118 0.72 5.47 23.40
C VAL A 118 1.88 6.40 23.04
N MET A 119 1.90 7.62 23.59
CA MET A 119 3.01 8.55 23.35
C MET A 119 4.33 8.08 23.97
N GLY A 120 4.29 7.40 25.11
CA GLY A 120 5.45 6.71 25.68
C GLY A 120 5.99 5.62 24.76
N ASP A 121 5.10 4.78 24.22
CA ASP A 121 5.45 3.71 23.28
C ASP A 121 6.12 4.26 22.01
N PHE A 122 5.64 5.42 21.52
CA PHE A 122 6.27 6.11 20.39
C PHE A 122 7.72 6.50 20.69
N LEU A 123 7.96 7.11 21.86
CA LEU A 123 9.30 7.52 22.28
C LEU A 123 10.22 6.31 22.45
N ASN A 124 9.71 5.21 23.01
CA ASN A 124 10.47 3.98 23.20
C ASN A 124 10.89 3.38 21.86
N ALA A 125 9.94 3.18 20.94
CA ALA A 125 10.22 2.61 19.63
C ALA A 125 11.19 3.48 18.81
N THR A 126 11.00 4.80 18.79
CA THR A 126 11.83 5.73 17.99
C THR A 126 13.23 5.93 18.55
N SER A 127 13.38 5.98 19.88
CA SER A 127 14.69 6.16 20.51
C SER A 127 15.59 4.94 20.35
N ILE A 128 15.02 3.74 20.34
CA ILE A 128 15.77 2.49 20.28
C ILE A 128 15.93 1.96 18.86
N GLY A 129 14.92 2.06 18.00
CA GLY A 129 14.94 1.48 16.66
C GLY A 129 15.54 2.41 15.61
N ALA A 130 16.29 1.85 14.66
CA ALA A 130 16.66 2.57 13.44
C ALA A 130 15.41 2.98 12.66
N VAL A 131 14.41 2.08 12.69
CA VAL A 131 13.01 2.30 12.36
C VAL A 131 12.15 1.90 13.56
N GLY A 132 11.33 2.84 14.05
CA GLY A 132 10.33 2.60 15.08
C GLY A 132 8.99 2.26 14.45
N ILE A 133 8.30 1.25 14.96
CA ILE A 133 7.00 0.81 14.44
C ILE A 133 6.01 0.72 15.60
N ILE A 134 4.83 1.30 15.39
CA ILE A 134 3.69 1.14 16.29
C ILE A 134 2.62 0.35 15.55
N VAL A 135 2.16 -0.71 16.19
CA VAL A 135 1.05 -1.53 15.69
C VAL A 135 -0.13 -1.36 16.62
N SER A 136 -1.31 -1.04 16.07
CA SER A 136 -2.49 -0.70 16.85
C SER A 136 -3.77 -1.21 16.19
N ARG A 137 -4.88 -1.31 16.93
CA ARG A 137 -6.14 -1.90 16.44
C ARG A 137 -7.34 -0.95 16.64
N GLY A 138 -8.28 -0.96 15.70
CA GLY A 138 -9.57 -0.28 15.83
C GLY A 138 -9.44 1.20 16.18
N GLU A 139 -10.19 1.67 17.18
CA GLU A 139 -10.12 3.07 17.63
C GLU A 139 -8.74 3.51 18.14
N ARG A 140 -7.92 2.55 18.61
CA ARG A 140 -6.54 2.83 19.05
C ARG A 140 -5.65 3.18 17.87
N HIS A 141 -5.89 2.61 16.71
CA HIS A 141 -5.19 2.99 15.49
C HIS A 141 -5.49 4.46 15.12
N SER A 142 -6.77 4.85 15.09
CA SER A 142 -7.15 6.25 14.86
C SER A 142 -6.55 7.20 15.90
N LYS A 143 -6.43 6.76 17.16
CA LYS A 143 -5.76 7.52 18.23
C LYS A 143 -4.25 7.66 17.98
N ALA A 144 -3.54 6.56 17.69
CA ALA A 144 -2.12 6.56 17.39
C ALA A 144 -1.81 7.45 16.17
N SER A 145 -2.62 7.35 15.10
CA SER A 145 -2.48 8.19 13.90
C SER A 145 -2.67 9.67 14.20
N ARG A 146 -3.62 10.05 15.08
CA ARG A 146 -3.77 11.46 15.53
C ARG A 146 -2.57 11.94 16.34
N ILE A 147 -2.04 11.11 17.25
CA ILE A 147 -0.86 11.44 18.04
C ILE A 147 0.36 11.65 17.13
N ARG A 148 0.60 10.74 16.16
CA ARG A 148 1.66 10.91 15.15
C ARG A 148 1.54 12.22 14.40
N LYS A 149 0.33 12.56 13.93
CA LYS A 149 0.06 13.81 13.23
C LYS A 149 0.35 15.04 14.10
N TYR A 150 -0.07 15.00 15.37
CA TYR A 150 0.23 16.08 16.32
C TYR A 150 1.74 16.25 16.53
N LEU A 151 2.49 15.16 16.68
CA LEU A 151 3.95 15.22 16.85
C LEU A 151 4.65 15.75 15.60
N SER A 152 4.22 15.36 14.40
CA SER A 152 4.69 15.95 13.14
C SER A 152 4.46 17.46 13.09
N GLN A 153 3.28 17.93 13.52
CA GLN A 153 3.00 19.36 13.61
C GLN A 153 3.91 20.08 14.61
N LEU A 154 4.30 19.43 15.71
CA LEU A 154 5.27 20.01 16.65
C LEU A 154 6.67 20.13 16.01
N GLU A 155 7.11 19.14 15.23
CA GLU A 155 8.36 19.24 14.45
C GLU A 155 8.31 20.37 13.42
N ASP A 156 7.20 20.47 12.67
CA ASP A 156 7.00 21.50 11.64
C ASP A 156 7.03 22.92 12.25
N ASN A 157 6.49 23.06 13.46
CA ASN A 157 6.52 24.31 14.23
C ASN A 157 7.81 24.48 15.06
N LYS A 158 8.84 23.67 14.82
CA LYS A 158 10.16 23.71 15.50
C LYS A 158 10.07 23.62 17.04
N ARG A 159 9.04 22.93 17.55
CA ARG A 159 8.87 22.62 18.98
C ARG A 159 9.53 21.29 19.37
N LEU A 160 9.82 20.46 18.39
CA LEU A 160 10.62 19.24 18.50
C LEU A 160 11.75 19.31 17.47
N ASP A 161 12.86 18.62 17.74
CA ASP A 161 13.92 18.47 16.75
C ASP A 161 13.40 17.68 15.54
N LYS A 162 13.80 18.09 14.33
CA LYS A 162 13.25 17.61 13.05
C LYS A 162 13.55 16.14 12.76
N ARG A 163 14.26 15.43 13.63
CA ARG A 163 14.68 14.04 13.43
C ARG A 163 14.09 13.09 14.46
N SER A 164 13.49 13.58 15.53
CA SER A 164 13.20 12.77 16.71
C SER A 164 12.16 11.68 16.46
N LEU A 165 11.22 11.87 15.54
CA LEU A 165 10.12 10.92 15.31
C LEU A 165 9.93 10.54 13.84
N ARG A 166 10.83 10.94 12.95
CA ARG A 166 10.73 10.66 11.51
C ARG A 166 11.11 9.24 11.12
N ASN A 167 11.71 8.48 12.04
CA ASN A 167 11.86 7.03 11.93
C ASN A 167 10.59 6.25 12.34
N LEU A 168 9.50 6.93 12.73
CA LEU A 168 8.29 6.30 13.27
C LEU A 168 7.23 5.98 12.21
N MET A 169 6.85 4.71 12.14
CA MET A 169 5.75 4.21 11.33
C MET A 169 4.60 3.73 12.20
N VAL A 170 3.36 3.98 11.78
CA VAL A 170 2.15 3.55 12.50
C VAL A 170 1.33 2.70 11.56
N PHE A 171 1.10 1.45 11.96
CA PHE A 171 0.28 0.48 11.25
C PHE A 171 -0.96 0.12 12.04
N SER A 172 -2.02 -0.26 11.31
CA SER A 172 -3.04 -1.12 11.90
C SER A 172 -2.51 -2.55 11.97
N ASP A 173 -3.03 -3.34 12.89
CA ASP A 173 -2.61 -4.73 13.08
C ASP A 173 -2.80 -5.60 11.83
N SER A 174 -3.91 -5.45 11.11
CA SER A 174 -4.12 -6.15 9.84
C SER A 174 -3.17 -5.67 8.74
N SER A 175 -2.95 -4.35 8.62
CA SER A 175 -2.03 -3.80 7.61
C SER A 175 -0.59 -4.21 7.86
N PHE A 176 -0.16 -4.33 9.12
CA PHE A 176 1.18 -4.78 9.44
C PHE A 176 1.40 -6.26 9.13
N ILE A 177 0.43 -7.14 9.44
CA ILE A 177 0.53 -8.56 9.07
C ILE A 177 0.57 -8.71 7.55
N ASN A 178 -0.27 -7.99 6.82
CA ASN A 178 -0.24 -8.01 5.36
C ASN A 178 1.12 -7.54 4.82
N PHE A 179 1.68 -6.47 5.40
CA PHE A 179 3.01 -5.99 5.05
C PHE A 179 4.11 -7.05 5.28
N LEU A 180 4.05 -7.79 6.39
CA LEU A 180 5.01 -8.88 6.66
C LEU A 180 4.78 -10.10 5.75
N GLU A 181 3.53 -10.43 5.44
CA GLU A 181 3.19 -11.48 4.46
C GLU A 181 3.76 -11.15 3.07
N ASP A 182 3.62 -9.90 2.63
CA ASP A 182 4.20 -9.41 1.38
C ASP A 182 5.73 -9.52 1.37
N LEU A 183 6.40 -9.32 2.52
CA LEU A 183 7.86 -9.44 2.58
C LEU A 183 8.36 -10.89 2.53
N ILE A 184 7.60 -11.83 3.10
CA ILE A 184 7.94 -13.27 3.06
C ILE A 184 7.75 -13.83 1.67
N ALA A 185 6.69 -13.39 1.00
CA ALA A 185 6.37 -13.83 -0.34
C ALA A 185 6.16 -12.58 -1.21
N PRO A 186 7.25 -11.91 -1.63
CA PRO A 186 7.17 -10.69 -2.44
C PRO A 186 6.50 -10.90 -3.80
N ASP A 187 6.45 -12.16 -4.25
CA ASP A 187 5.76 -12.58 -5.47
C ASP A 187 4.30 -13.03 -5.19
N ARG A 188 3.90 -13.15 -3.91
CA ARG A 188 2.53 -13.48 -3.54
C ARG A 188 1.65 -12.28 -3.78
N LEU A 189 0.50 -12.59 -4.35
CA LEU A 189 -0.48 -11.61 -4.71
C LEU A 189 -1.25 -11.13 -3.50
N LYS A 190 -1.37 -9.81 -3.42
CA LYS A 190 -2.44 -9.21 -2.66
C LYS A 190 -3.76 -9.72 -3.23
N GLU A 191 -4.68 -10.06 -2.33
CA GLU A 191 -6.07 -10.20 -2.74
C GLU A 191 -6.49 -8.88 -3.38
N PHE A 192 -7.16 -8.96 -4.52
CA PHE A 192 -7.67 -7.77 -5.18
C PHE A 192 -8.66 -7.09 -4.24
N VAL A 193 -8.36 -5.86 -3.82
CA VAL A 193 -9.18 -5.08 -2.91
C VAL A 193 -9.96 -4.06 -3.72
N ILE A 194 -11.28 -4.12 -3.59
CA ILE A 194 -12.17 -3.09 -4.08
C ILE A 194 -13.04 -2.57 -2.93
N LYS A 195 -13.12 -1.24 -2.79
CA LYS A 195 -14.01 -0.63 -1.80
C LYS A 195 -15.43 -0.75 -2.32
N TYR A 196 -16.36 -1.10 -1.43
CA TYR A 196 -17.79 -1.12 -1.77
C TYR A 196 -18.32 0.25 -2.23
N TYR A 197 -17.63 1.35 -1.89
CA TYR A 197 -18.12 2.72 -2.02
C TYR A 197 -17.03 3.69 -2.46
N TYR A 198 -17.35 4.57 -3.41
CA TYR A 198 -16.51 5.71 -3.82
C TYR A 198 -17.35 6.99 -3.91
N GLU A 199 -16.77 8.12 -3.48
CA GLU A 199 -17.37 9.45 -3.63
C GLU A 199 -16.75 10.18 -4.82
N ILE A 200 -17.60 10.64 -5.75
CA ILE A 200 -17.23 11.42 -6.92
C ILE A 200 -17.59 12.87 -6.69
N ASN A 201 -16.61 13.75 -6.79
CA ASN A 201 -16.79 15.20 -6.70
C ASN A 201 -16.67 15.85 -8.08
N PHE A 202 -17.63 16.68 -8.48
CA PHE A 202 -17.63 17.31 -9.80
C PHE A 202 -18.20 18.74 -9.77
N LYS A 203 -17.90 19.51 -10.83
CA LYS A 203 -18.39 20.89 -10.98
C LYS A 203 -19.71 20.92 -11.75
N SER A 204 -20.71 21.61 -11.20
CA SER A 204 -22.01 21.83 -11.85
C SER A 204 -22.34 23.32 -11.78
N GLY A 205 -21.79 24.11 -12.70
CA GLY A 205 -21.83 25.58 -12.62
C GLY A 205 -20.87 26.08 -11.54
N ILE A 206 -21.34 26.96 -10.66
CA ILE A 206 -20.54 27.52 -9.54
C ILE A 206 -20.44 26.52 -8.37
N LEU A 207 -21.42 25.63 -8.22
CA LEU A 207 -21.50 24.69 -7.10
C LEU A 207 -20.72 23.40 -7.36
N ARG A 208 -20.07 22.88 -6.32
CA ARG A 208 -19.56 21.51 -6.27
C ARG A 208 -20.71 20.57 -5.89
N LYS A 209 -20.81 19.45 -6.59
CA LYS A 209 -21.74 18.37 -6.26
C LYS A 209 -20.93 17.10 -6.03
N SER A 210 -21.44 16.22 -5.15
CA SER A 210 -20.91 14.88 -4.99
C SER A 210 -21.98 13.82 -5.21
N PHE A 211 -21.54 12.62 -5.60
CA PHE A 211 -22.37 11.42 -5.59
C PHE A 211 -21.54 10.18 -5.31
N SER A 212 -22.24 9.14 -4.91
CA SER A 212 -21.65 7.87 -4.52
C SER A 212 -21.82 6.84 -5.63
N ILE A 213 -20.83 5.98 -5.80
CA ILE A 213 -20.96 4.81 -6.66
C ILE A 213 -20.49 3.56 -5.91
N ASN A 214 -21.28 2.49 -6.00
CA ASN A 214 -20.94 1.21 -5.41
C ASN A 214 -20.17 0.36 -6.41
N SER A 215 -19.43 -0.64 -5.94
CA SER A 215 -18.77 -1.61 -6.83
C SER A 215 -19.14 -3.03 -6.45
N ASN A 216 -19.31 -3.89 -7.46
CA ASN A 216 -19.53 -5.32 -7.29
C ASN A 216 -18.51 -6.10 -8.12
N ILE A 217 -18.01 -7.20 -7.55
CA ILE A 217 -17.22 -8.20 -8.28
C ILE A 217 -18.21 -9.26 -8.75
N PHE A 218 -18.31 -9.48 -10.06
CA PHE A 218 -19.29 -10.41 -10.64
C PHE A 218 -18.70 -11.77 -10.96
N TRP A 219 -17.42 -11.82 -11.30
CA TRP A 219 -16.77 -13.05 -11.75
C TRP A 219 -15.30 -13.08 -11.37
N ASP A 220 -14.86 -14.24 -10.92
CA ASP A 220 -13.47 -14.62 -10.66
C ASP A 220 -13.24 -15.95 -11.37
N GLY A 221 -12.37 -15.94 -12.38
CA GLY A 221 -12.06 -17.13 -13.15
C GLY A 221 -10.79 -16.97 -13.98
N LEU A 222 -10.39 -18.06 -14.64
CA LEU A 222 -9.14 -18.16 -15.41
C LEU A 222 -9.36 -18.24 -16.92
N ASP A 223 -10.61 -18.23 -17.37
CA ASP A 223 -10.93 -18.27 -18.78
C ASP A 223 -10.58 -16.91 -19.41
N PHE A 224 -9.77 -16.95 -20.46
CA PHE A 224 -9.44 -15.80 -21.30
C PHE A 224 -9.77 -16.14 -22.74
N ASP A 225 -10.20 -15.15 -23.50
CA ASP A 225 -10.36 -15.26 -24.95
C ASP A 225 -9.16 -14.66 -25.69
N GLY A 226 -9.16 -14.75 -27.02
CA GLY A 226 -8.10 -14.18 -27.83
C GLY A 226 -7.97 -12.66 -27.74
N ASP A 227 -9.00 -11.96 -27.23
CA ASP A 227 -9.02 -10.50 -27.14
C ASP A 227 -8.23 -10.01 -25.92
N ASP A 228 -8.22 -10.77 -24.83
CA ASP A 228 -7.40 -10.50 -23.64
C ASP A 228 -5.90 -10.44 -23.96
N LEU A 229 -5.41 -11.30 -24.87
CA LEU A 229 -4.02 -11.29 -25.31
C LEU A 229 -3.63 -9.99 -26.04
N LYS A 230 -4.60 -9.30 -26.66
CA LYS A 230 -4.37 -8.02 -27.35
C LYS A 230 -4.01 -6.94 -26.34
N ILE A 231 -4.75 -6.87 -25.25
CA ILE A 231 -4.51 -5.92 -24.15
C ILE A 231 -3.08 -6.04 -23.63
N PHE A 232 -2.60 -7.27 -23.40
CA PHE A 232 -1.24 -7.50 -22.89
C PHE A 232 -0.18 -7.07 -23.89
N SER A 233 -0.37 -7.41 -25.18
CA SER A 233 0.54 -7.01 -26.25
C SER A 233 0.67 -5.49 -26.35
N VAL A 234 -0.43 -4.76 -26.20
CA VAL A 234 -0.47 -3.31 -26.33
C VAL A 234 0.21 -2.62 -25.14
N CYS A 235 0.14 -3.23 -23.96
CA CYS A 235 0.96 -2.89 -22.78
C CYS A 235 2.45 -3.29 -22.92
N GLY A 236 2.86 -3.87 -24.05
CA GLY A 236 4.25 -4.30 -24.29
C GLY A 236 4.63 -5.58 -23.55
N LEU A 237 3.65 -6.35 -23.09
CA LEU A 237 3.86 -7.58 -22.33
C LEU A 237 3.78 -8.79 -23.25
N LYS A 238 4.66 -9.76 -23.03
CA LYS A 238 4.47 -11.10 -23.59
C LYS A 238 3.97 -11.99 -22.46
N ALA A 239 2.67 -11.95 -22.20
CA ALA A 239 2.06 -12.80 -21.19
C ALA A 239 1.85 -14.22 -21.75
N LYS A 240 2.17 -15.26 -20.96
CA LYS A 240 1.81 -16.66 -21.26
C LYS A 240 0.78 -17.21 -20.28
N ASN A 241 0.78 -16.70 -19.06
CA ASN A 241 -0.03 -17.21 -17.97
C ASN A 241 -0.83 -16.06 -17.36
N LEU A 242 -2.14 -16.10 -17.57
CA LEU A 242 -3.09 -15.38 -16.73
C LEU A 242 -3.11 -16.08 -15.37
N VAL A 243 -2.97 -15.28 -14.32
CA VAL A 243 -2.99 -15.77 -12.94
C VAL A 243 -4.35 -15.52 -12.30
N ARG A 244 -4.98 -14.37 -12.61
CA ARG A 244 -6.31 -13.99 -12.13
C ARG A 244 -6.99 -13.04 -13.11
N ASN A 245 -8.31 -13.12 -13.17
CA ASN A 245 -9.16 -12.19 -13.89
C ASN A 245 -10.40 -11.88 -13.02
N TYR A 246 -10.62 -10.59 -12.73
CA TYR A 246 -11.80 -10.12 -12.02
C TYR A 246 -12.63 -9.20 -12.92
N TYR A 247 -13.92 -9.48 -12.98
CA TYR A 247 -14.88 -8.57 -13.58
C TYR A 247 -15.53 -7.69 -12.52
N ILE A 248 -15.39 -6.38 -12.69
CA ILE A 248 -15.89 -5.36 -11.77
C ILE A 248 -16.93 -4.53 -12.51
N ALA A 249 -18.13 -4.42 -11.94
CA ALA A 249 -19.09 -3.45 -12.44
C ALA A 249 -19.51 -2.48 -11.35
N PHE A 250 -19.69 -1.24 -11.78
CA PHE A 250 -20.30 -0.18 -11.00
C PHE A 250 -21.69 0.06 -11.58
N PRO A 251 -22.75 -0.02 -10.77
CA PRO A 251 -24.11 0.15 -11.25
C PRO A 251 -24.31 1.58 -11.80
N PRO A 252 -25.28 1.76 -12.71
CA PRO A 252 -25.56 3.06 -13.29
C PRO A 252 -26.03 4.04 -12.21
N THR A 253 -25.81 5.32 -12.48
CA THR A 253 -26.30 6.42 -11.64
C THR A 253 -27.10 7.39 -12.51
N LYS A 254 -27.70 8.43 -11.92
CA LYS A 254 -28.29 9.51 -12.73
C LYS A 254 -27.27 10.23 -13.64
N TYR A 255 -25.97 10.07 -13.37
CA TYR A 255 -24.90 10.78 -14.09
C TYR A 255 -24.15 9.89 -15.08
N THR A 256 -24.18 8.58 -14.90
CA THR A 256 -23.31 7.62 -15.59
C THR A 256 -24.10 6.38 -15.98
N SER A 257 -23.77 5.81 -17.13
CA SER A 257 -24.10 4.42 -17.44
C SER A 257 -23.33 3.46 -16.51
N PRO A 258 -23.59 2.14 -16.56
CA PRO A 258 -22.75 1.19 -15.84
C PRO A 258 -21.28 1.36 -16.24
N LEU A 259 -20.37 1.39 -15.28
CA LEU A 259 -18.92 1.34 -15.55
C LEU A 259 -18.48 -0.10 -15.41
N GLN A 260 -17.77 -0.62 -16.40
CA GLN A 260 -17.28 -1.98 -16.42
C GLN A 260 -15.76 -1.98 -16.52
N LEU A 261 -15.11 -2.66 -15.57
CA LEU A 261 -13.67 -2.85 -15.55
C LEU A 261 -13.36 -4.35 -15.50
N GLN A 262 -12.24 -4.70 -16.10
CA GLN A 262 -11.66 -6.02 -15.98
C GLN A 262 -10.25 -5.89 -15.42
N PHE A 263 -9.98 -6.54 -14.31
CA PHE A 263 -8.64 -6.62 -13.77
C PHE A 263 -8.00 -7.91 -14.25
N TYR A 264 -6.82 -7.79 -14.85
CA TYR A 264 -5.98 -8.91 -15.17
C TYR A 264 -4.74 -8.91 -14.33
N GLU A 265 -4.27 -10.12 -14.12
CA GLU A 265 -3.02 -10.35 -13.44
C GLU A 265 -2.22 -11.38 -14.22
N VAL A 266 -1.10 -10.94 -14.78
CA VAL A 266 -0.32 -11.74 -15.71
C VAL A 266 1.12 -11.90 -15.22
N ILE A 267 1.78 -12.96 -15.66
CA ILE A 267 3.24 -13.09 -15.54
C ILE A 267 3.85 -12.72 -16.89
N ASP A 268 4.67 -11.67 -16.90
CA ASP A 268 5.40 -11.30 -18.11
C ASP A 268 6.54 -12.30 -18.36
N ASN A 269 6.61 -12.83 -19.58
CA ASN A 269 7.55 -13.90 -19.91
C ASN A 269 9.01 -13.47 -19.83
N PHE A 270 9.29 -12.18 -20.05
CA PHE A 270 10.67 -11.67 -20.08
C PHE A 270 11.16 -11.34 -18.68
N SER A 271 10.46 -10.45 -17.99
CA SER A 271 10.85 -10.01 -16.65
C SER A 271 10.61 -11.09 -15.60
N LYS A 272 9.74 -12.08 -15.90
CA LYS A 272 9.17 -13.02 -14.91
C LYS A 272 8.39 -12.32 -13.80
N GLU A 273 8.16 -11.01 -13.94
CA GLU A 273 7.44 -10.23 -12.97
C GLU A 273 5.94 -10.42 -13.17
N LYS A 274 5.25 -10.30 -12.05
CA LYS A 274 3.81 -10.29 -11.98
C LYS A 274 3.31 -8.87 -12.22
N ILE A 275 2.31 -8.73 -13.08
CA ILE A 275 1.82 -7.43 -13.55
C ILE A 275 0.30 -7.39 -13.44
N GLY A 276 -0.20 -6.45 -12.64
CA GLY A 276 -1.62 -6.10 -12.62
C GLY A 276 -1.96 -5.08 -13.71
N ILE A 277 -3.11 -5.28 -14.36
CA ILE A 277 -3.61 -4.44 -15.45
C ILE A 277 -5.10 -4.21 -15.18
N ILE A 278 -5.57 -2.96 -15.25
CA ILE A 278 -7.00 -2.67 -15.30
C ILE A 278 -7.36 -2.30 -16.74
N ASN A 279 -8.24 -3.08 -17.35
CA ASN A 279 -8.88 -2.75 -18.60
C ASN A 279 -10.24 -2.08 -18.34
N ILE A 280 -10.45 -0.93 -18.97
CA ILE A 280 -11.70 -0.19 -18.98
C ILE A 280 -12.50 -0.76 -20.15
N ILE A 281 -13.54 -1.53 -19.82
CA ILE A 281 -14.44 -2.10 -20.83
C ILE A 281 -15.42 -1.04 -21.30
N ASP A 282 -16.04 -0.31 -20.36
CA ASP A 282 -17.00 0.74 -20.68
C ASP A 282 -16.97 1.86 -19.64
N ILE A 283 -16.98 3.10 -20.11
CA ILE A 283 -17.12 4.32 -19.31
C ILE A 283 -17.98 5.34 -20.05
N ALA A 284 -19.27 5.38 -19.75
CA ALA A 284 -20.19 6.32 -20.37
C ALA A 284 -20.79 7.32 -19.36
N ILE A 285 -20.78 8.60 -19.77
CA ILE A 285 -21.40 9.71 -19.05
C ILE A 285 -22.68 10.11 -19.77
N ASN A 286 -23.79 10.17 -19.02
CA ASN A 286 -25.09 10.60 -19.54
C ASN A 286 -24.96 11.97 -20.22
N VAL A 287 -25.54 12.13 -21.41
CA VAL A 287 -25.33 13.30 -22.30
C VAL A 287 -25.47 14.65 -21.57
N GLY A 288 -26.51 14.82 -20.75
CA GLY A 288 -26.74 16.05 -19.98
C GLY A 288 -25.70 16.35 -18.88
N TYR A 289 -24.74 15.46 -18.65
CA TYR A 289 -23.67 15.58 -17.67
C TYR A 289 -22.27 15.49 -18.25
N ARG A 290 -22.15 15.35 -19.58
CA ARG A 290 -20.86 15.47 -20.28
C ARG A 290 -20.23 16.84 -20.01
N SER A 291 -18.90 16.91 -20.09
CA SER A 291 -18.10 18.13 -19.84
C SER A 291 -18.14 18.69 -18.40
N LYS A 292 -18.78 18.00 -17.44
CA LYS A 292 -18.81 18.42 -16.01
C LYS A 292 -17.65 17.87 -15.16
N GLY A 293 -16.70 17.19 -15.80
CA GLY A 293 -15.53 16.58 -15.14
C GLY A 293 -15.79 15.20 -14.52
N ILE A 294 -16.99 14.62 -14.67
CA ILE A 294 -17.35 13.33 -14.08
C ILE A 294 -16.47 12.20 -14.65
N GLY A 295 -16.29 12.14 -15.96
CA GLY A 295 -15.42 11.14 -16.59
C GLY A 295 -13.97 11.18 -16.07
N SER A 296 -13.38 12.37 -15.91
CA SER A 296 -12.05 12.51 -15.32
C SER A 296 -12.00 12.03 -13.87
N ALA A 297 -13.01 12.36 -13.06
CA ALA A 297 -13.09 11.89 -11.68
C ALA A 297 -13.24 10.35 -11.59
N MET A 298 -13.93 9.73 -12.56
CA MET A 298 -14.00 8.27 -12.65
C MET A 298 -12.65 7.66 -13.02
N LEU A 299 -11.89 8.26 -13.95
CA LEU A 299 -10.52 7.82 -14.25
C LEU A 299 -9.59 7.96 -13.03
N ASP A 300 -9.77 8.97 -12.17
CA ASP A 300 -9.02 9.10 -10.93
C ASP A 300 -9.37 7.98 -9.93
N ILE A 301 -10.65 7.59 -9.83
CA ILE A 301 -11.06 6.43 -9.03
C ILE A 301 -10.41 5.16 -9.56
N ILE A 302 -10.48 4.91 -10.88
CA ILE A 302 -9.86 3.74 -11.52
C ILE A 302 -8.34 3.74 -11.25
N LYS A 303 -7.69 4.89 -11.34
CA LYS A 303 -6.28 5.05 -11.02
C LYS A 303 -5.97 4.69 -9.57
N ASN A 304 -6.79 5.14 -8.63
CA ASN A 304 -6.60 4.81 -7.22
C ASN A 304 -6.81 3.31 -6.96
N ILE A 305 -7.84 2.70 -7.56
CA ILE A 305 -8.04 1.24 -7.51
C ILE A 305 -6.80 0.52 -8.05
N ALA A 306 -6.28 0.96 -9.20
CA ALA A 306 -5.10 0.37 -9.83
C ALA A 306 -3.87 0.45 -8.91
N ILE A 307 -3.59 1.63 -8.33
CA ILE A 307 -2.47 1.83 -7.40
C ILE A 307 -2.62 1.00 -6.12
N GLU A 308 -3.81 1.00 -5.51
CA GLU A 308 -4.11 0.22 -4.30
C GLU A 308 -3.92 -1.29 -4.53
N ASN A 309 -4.13 -1.75 -5.76
CA ASN A 309 -3.96 -3.14 -6.19
C ASN A 309 -2.61 -3.44 -6.86
N GLY A 310 -1.66 -2.52 -6.84
CA GLY A 310 -0.33 -2.73 -7.42
C GLY A 310 -0.32 -2.96 -8.93
N CYS A 311 -1.32 -2.46 -9.64
CA CYS A 311 -1.34 -2.50 -11.09
C CYS A 311 -0.23 -1.62 -11.66
N LYS A 312 0.36 -2.06 -12.78
CA LYS A 312 1.32 -1.24 -13.53
C LYS A 312 0.69 -0.49 -14.69
N TYR A 313 -0.49 -0.94 -15.14
CA TYR A 313 -1.15 -0.41 -16.33
C TYR A 313 -2.65 -0.23 -16.11
N ILE A 314 -3.18 0.82 -16.73
CA ILE A 314 -4.60 0.99 -17.04
C ILE A 314 -4.72 1.08 -18.55
N CYS A 315 -5.63 0.34 -19.15
CA CYS A 315 -5.88 0.37 -20.58
C CYS A 315 -7.37 0.42 -20.88
N GLY A 316 -7.72 0.71 -22.13
CA GLY A 316 -9.07 0.59 -22.65
C GLY A 316 -9.03 0.66 -24.18
N GLU A 317 -9.89 -0.10 -24.82
CA GLU A 317 -10.09 -0.02 -26.26
C GLU A 317 -11.00 1.17 -26.61
N LEU A 318 -10.70 1.85 -27.70
CA LEU A 318 -11.44 2.97 -28.24
C LEU A 318 -11.97 2.57 -29.62
N GLY A 319 -13.28 2.66 -29.79
CA GLY A 319 -13.97 2.40 -31.06
C GLY A 319 -14.79 3.61 -31.51
N ASP A 320 -15.15 3.64 -32.79
CA ASP A 320 -16.20 4.54 -33.25
C ASP A 320 -17.54 4.03 -32.70
N ASP A 321 -18.08 4.76 -31.74
CA ASP A 321 -19.44 4.52 -31.27
C ASP A 321 -20.39 5.13 -32.30
N MET A 322 -21.21 4.31 -32.96
CA MET A 322 -21.97 4.70 -34.16
C MET A 322 -23.02 5.80 -33.93
N VAL A 323 -23.22 6.24 -32.68
CA VAL A 323 -24.39 7.06 -32.31
C VAL A 323 -24.04 8.39 -31.65
N ASP A 324 -23.04 8.50 -30.76
CA ASP A 324 -22.98 9.69 -29.88
C ASP A 324 -21.59 10.30 -29.56
N GLU A 325 -20.47 9.64 -29.82
CA GLU A 325 -19.15 10.20 -29.51
C GLU A 325 -18.07 9.77 -30.50
N PRO A 326 -17.65 10.67 -31.43
CA PRO A 326 -16.62 10.37 -32.39
C PRO A 326 -15.33 9.90 -31.72
N LEU A 327 -14.64 8.92 -32.31
CA LEU A 327 -13.37 8.39 -31.80
C LEU A 327 -12.35 9.49 -31.44
N GLU A 328 -12.28 10.57 -32.21
CA GLU A 328 -11.39 11.69 -31.94
C GLU A 328 -11.71 12.44 -30.63
N SER A 329 -12.97 12.46 -30.20
CA SER A 329 -13.35 13.01 -28.89
C SER A 329 -12.86 12.12 -27.75
N GLN A 330 -13.03 10.79 -27.88
CA GLN A 330 -12.55 9.82 -26.90
C GLN A 330 -11.02 9.88 -26.76
N LYS A 331 -10.29 9.90 -27.89
CA LYS A 331 -8.82 10.08 -27.91
C LYS A 331 -8.39 11.35 -27.17
N ARG A 332 -9.03 12.49 -27.45
CA ARG A 332 -8.74 13.75 -26.75
C ARG A 332 -9.01 13.65 -25.25
N PHE A 333 -10.11 12.99 -24.85
CA PHE A 333 -10.45 12.80 -23.45
C PHE A 333 -9.37 11.98 -22.73
N PHE A 334 -9.00 10.81 -23.23
CA PHE A 334 -7.96 9.97 -22.61
C PHE A 334 -6.59 10.66 -22.60
N LYS A 335 -6.19 11.31 -23.70
CA LYS A 335 -4.92 12.06 -23.78
C LYS A 335 -4.84 13.18 -22.74
N ARG A 336 -5.92 13.94 -22.53
CA ARG A 336 -5.99 14.98 -21.48
C ARG A 336 -5.87 14.43 -20.07
N ASN A 337 -6.24 13.15 -19.87
CA ASN A 337 -6.10 12.45 -18.60
C ASN A 337 -4.78 11.65 -18.51
N GLY A 338 -3.82 11.91 -19.41
CA GLY A 338 -2.47 11.37 -19.35
C GLY A 338 -2.36 9.91 -19.80
N PHE A 339 -3.20 9.47 -20.73
CA PHE A 339 -3.05 8.20 -21.42
C PHE A 339 -2.29 8.40 -22.74
N ASP A 340 -1.40 7.47 -23.04
CA ASP A 340 -0.80 7.29 -24.35
C ASP A 340 -1.79 6.57 -25.27
N LEU A 341 -1.84 6.99 -26.53
CA LEU A 341 -2.72 6.38 -27.53
C LEU A 341 -1.88 5.50 -28.45
N LYS A 342 -2.23 4.22 -28.56
CA LYS A 342 -1.59 3.27 -29.48
C LYS A 342 -2.59 2.76 -30.50
N TYR A 343 -2.20 2.77 -31.76
CA TYR A 343 -2.97 2.15 -32.83
C TYR A 343 -2.49 0.71 -33.01
N ASP A 344 -3.41 -0.25 -33.07
CA ASP A 344 -3.11 -1.64 -33.41
C ASP A 344 -3.86 -1.99 -34.70
N LYS A 345 -3.11 -2.40 -35.73
CA LYS A 345 -3.65 -2.79 -37.04
C LYS A 345 -3.37 -4.27 -37.25
N ARG A 346 -4.40 -5.11 -37.19
CA ARG A 346 -4.27 -6.57 -37.37
C ARG A 346 -5.41 -7.14 -38.19
N GLY A 347 -5.11 -7.53 -39.44
CA GLY A 347 -6.12 -8.02 -40.38
C GLY A 347 -7.06 -6.90 -40.83
N GLU A 348 -8.36 -7.17 -40.83
CA GLU A 348 -9.41 -6.21 -41.25
C GLU A 348 -9.87 -5.26 -40.12
N PHE A 349 -9.53 -5.57 -38.87
CA PHE A 349 -9.90 -4.76 -37.71
C PHE A 349 -8.74 -3.87 -37.30
N SER A 350 -9.03 -2.60 -37.08
CA SER A 350 -8.09 -1.67 -36.49
C SER A 350 -8.75 -0.88 -35.38
N CYS A 351 -8.15 -0.90 -34.20
CA CYS A 351 -8.64 -0.20 -33.04
C CYS A 351 -7.54 0.65 -32.41
N TRP A 352 -7.98 1.60 -31.58
CA TRP A 352 -7.08 2.43 -30.79
C TRP A 352 -7.16 1.99 -29.34
N PHE A 353 -6.03 1.98 -28.65
CA PHE A 353 -5.97 1.74 -27.22
C PHE A 353 -5.50 3.00 -26.51
N ALA A 354 -6.19 3.36 -25.43
CA ALA A 354 -5.67 4.28 -24.44
C ALA A 354 -4.91 3.47 -23.38
N ILE A 355 -3.67 3.86 -23.07
CA ILE A 355 -2.82 3.16 -22.09
C ILE A 355 -2.20 4.17 -21.14
N LYS A 356 -2.22 3.87 -19.85
CA LYS A 356 -1.53 4.65 -18.82
C LYS A 356 -0.67 3.74 -17.98
N LYS A 357 0.63 3.99 -17.98
CA LYS A 357 1.58 3.38 -17.06
C LYS A 357 1.52 4.12 -15.71
N LEU A 358 1.51 3.38 -14.61
CA LEU A 358 1.38 3.91 -13.25
C LEU A 358 2.70 4.14 -12.54
#